data_AF-A0A060YXR5-F1
#
_entry.id   AF-A0A060YXR5-F1
#
_cell.length_a   1.000
_cell.length_b   1.000
_cell.length_c   1.000
_cell.angle_alpha   90.00
_cell.angle_beta   90.00
_cell.angle_gamma   90.00
#
_symmetry.space_group_name_H-M   'P 1'
#
loop_
_entity.id
_entity.type
_entity.pdbx_description
1 polymer ?
#
loop_
_entity_poly.entity_id
_entity_poly.type
_entity_poly.pdbx_seq_one_letter_code
_entity_poly.pdbx_strand_id
1 'polypeptide(L)'
;MHSALDVICGALISATLMLVTYPYWETFDRLQLTSPLSPIGALVLALFLSYTYPELDHYTTTRGDTTTILGVGAGCSVGYWVNERLGETFEPQGVLPIPLPALTLGGLALASSRFVVGVVALVATRQIMKTASLWVLCSWYGVSVNDIDARRRKEIEVPYKFTTYTSIGLVHSILVNRLFIVLGLL
;
A
#
# COMPACT_ATOMS: atom_id res chain seq x y z
N MET A 1 16.95 7.28 -16.24
CA MET A 1 18.39 7.09 -16.56
C MET A 1 19.03 6.47 -15.33
N HIS A 2 19.28 5.17 -15.34
CA HIS A 2 20.09 4.49 -14.33
C HIS A 2 21.29 3.92 -15.04
N SER A 3 22.48 4.09 -14.47
CA SER A 3 23.67 3.42 -14.94
C SER A 3 23.53 1.91 -14.71
N ALA A 4 24.22 1.09 -15.51
CA ALA A 4 24.33 -0.34 -15.22
C ALA A 4 24.87 -0.59 -13.80
N LEU A 5 25.73 0.30 -13.30
CA LEU A 5 26.26 0.25 -11.93
C LEU A 5 25.18 0.46 -10.88
N ASP A 6 24.23 1.37 -11.10
CA ASP A 6 23.13 1.64 -10.16
C ASP A 6 22.26 0.39 -9.99
N VAL A 7 22.00 -0.34 -11.08
CA VAL A 7 21.22 -1.58 -11.07
C VAL A 7 21.95 -2.68 -10.31
N ILE A 8 23.25 -2.87 -10.58
CA ILE A 8 24.07 -3.88 -9.90
C ILE A 8 24.16 -3.58 -8.40
N CYS A 9 24.42 -2.32 -8.04
CA CYS A 9 24.52 -1.90 -6.64
C CYS A 9 23.19 -2.10 -5.90
N GLY A 10 22.07 -1.67 -6.51
CA GLY A 10 20.73 -1.87 -5.93
C GLY A 10 20.39 -3.35 -5.73
N ALA A 11 20.76 -4.21 -6.68
CA ALA A 11 20.57 -5.65 -6.58
C ALA A 11 21.41 -6.26 -5.45
N LEU A 12 22.68 -5.87 -5.32
CA LEU A 12 23.57 -6.35 -4.25
C LEU A 12 23.07 -5.91 -2.87
N ILE A 13 22.67 -4.64 -2.71
CA ILE A 13 22.10 -4.13 -1.45
C ILE A 13 20.85 -4.92 -1.08
N SER A 14 19.95 -5.16 -2.05
CA SER A 14 18.72 -5.93 -1.82
C SER A 14 19.03 -7.38 -1.41
N ALA A 15 19.98 -8.03 -2.08
CA ALA A 15 20.40 -9.39 -1.76
C ALA A 15 21.01 -9.48 -0.36
N THR A 16 21.87 -8.54 0.02
CA THR A 16 22.44 -8.48 1.37
C THR A 16 21.36 -8.27 2.43
N LEU A 17 20.43 -7.34 2.20
CA LEU A 17 19.30 -7.11 3.12
C LEU A 17 18.44 -8.37 3.27
N MET A 18 18.12 -9.06 2.19
CA MET A 18 17.37 -10.32 2.24
C MET A 18 18.12 -11.39 3.03
N LEU A 19 19.41 -11.60 2.77
CA LEU A 19 20.21 -12.62 3.46
C LEU A 19 20.28 -12.37 4.97
N VAL A 20 20.48 -11.10 5.37
CA VAL A 20 20.56 -10.70 6.79
C VAL A 20 19.19 -10.78 7.48
N THR A 21 18.12 -10.39 6.80
CA THR A 21 16.77 -10.32 7.41
C THR A 21 16.03 -11.65 7.35
N TYR A 22 16.32 -12.53 6.39
CA TYR A 22 15.67 -13.82 6.19
C TYR A 22 15.43 -14.63 7.49
N PRO A 23 16.43 -14.85 8.37
CA PRO A 23 16.22 -15.62 9.60
C PRO A 23 15.22 -14.97 10.57
N TYR A 24 14.90 -13.68 10.40
CA TYR A 24 14.00 -12.91 11.24
C TYR A 24 12.61 -12.68 10.63
N TRP A 25 12.36 -13.11 9.38
CA TRP A 25 11.10 -12.81 8.69
C TRP A 25 9.86 -13.32 9.43
N GLU A 26 9.89 -14.56 9.92
CA GLU A 26 8.81 -15.12 10.77
C GLU A 26 8.57 -14.29 12.03
N THR A 27 9.63 -13.77 12.63
CA THR A 27 9.52 -12.92 13.82
C THR A 27 8.89 -11.57 13.47
N PHE A 28 9.30 -10.96 12.36
CA PHE A 28 8.71 -9.70 11.89
C PHE A 28 7.25 -9.86 11.51
N ASP A 29 6.89 -10.94 10.81
CA ASP A 29 5.52 -11.19 10.40
C ASP A 29 4.61 -11.38 11.62
N ARG A 30 5.01 -12.27 12.54
CA ARG A 30 4.27 -12.46 13.81
C ARG A 30 4.15 -11.16 14.60
N LEU A 31 5.21 -10.36 14.71
CA LEU A 31 5.15 -9.06 15.39
C LEU A 31 4.18 -8.10 14.70
N GLN A 32 4.22 -8.03 13.37
CA GLN A 32 3.35 -7.17 12.59
C GLN A 32 1.88 -7.57 12.71
N LEU A 33 1.56 -8.87 12.75
CA LEU A 33 0.20 -9.37 12.82
C LEU A 33 -0.37 -9.39 14.26
N THR A 34 0.47 -9.66 15.27
CA THR A 34 -0.01 -9.93 16.64
C THR A 34 0.24 -8.80 17.65
N SER A 35 1.10 -7.83 17.36
CA SER A 35 1.34 -6.72 18.30
C SER A 35 0.22 -5.68 18.22
N PRO A 36 -0.38 -5.23 19.34
CA PRO A 36 -1.41 -4.18 19.32
C PRO A 36 -0.88 -2.82 18.86
N LEU A 37 0.43 -2.58 18.97
CA LEU A 37 1.07 -1.33 18.53
C LEU A 37 1.51 -1.36 17.07
N SER A 38 1.50 -2.52 16.41
CA SER A 38 1.88 -2.68 15.01
C SER A 38 1.18 -1.70 14.05
N PRO A 39 -0.17 -1.57 14.05
CA PRO A 39 -0.84 -0.68 13.10
C PRO A 39 -0.45 0.80 13.29
N ILE A 40 -0.29 1.23 14.55
CA ILE A 40 0.14 2.60 14.87
C ILE A 40 1.59 2.80 14.43
N GLY A 41 2.46 1.85 14.74
CA GLY A 41 3.87 1.89 14.35
C GLY A 41 4.05 1.96 12.83
N ALA A 42 3.30 1.16 12.07
CA ALA A 42 3.35 1.15 10.61
C ALA A 42 2.94 2.51 10.02
N LEU A 43 1.85 3.11 10.50
CA LEU A 43 1.39 4.42 10.05
C LEU A 43 2.36 5.53 10.41
N VAL A 44 2.80 5.59 11.68
CA VAL A 44 3.69 6.65 12.17
C VAL A 44 5.04 6.58 11.49
N LEU A 45 5.64 5.39 11.36
CA LEU A 45 6.93 5.21 10.70
C LEU A 45 6.85 5.59 9.22
N ALA A 46 5.84 5.11 8.50
CA ALA A 46 5.67 5.41 7.08
C ALA A 46 5.43 6.92 6.84
N LEU A 47 4.64 7.57 7.71
CA LEU A 47 4.42 9.00 7.64
C LEU A 47 5.69 9.79 7.97
N PHE A 48 6.41 9.40 9.02
CA PHE A 48 7.68 10.00 9.41
C PHE A 48 8.72 9.93 8.29
N LEU A 49 8.86 8.76 7.65
CA LEU A 49 9.75 8.58 6.50
C LEU A 49 9.31 9.42 5.29
N SER A 50 8.00 9.59 5.07
CA SER A 50 7.48 10.44 4.00
C SER A 50 7.81 11.92 4.23
N TYR A 51 7.76 12.39 5.48
CA TYR A 51 8.15 13.76 5.84
C TYR A 51 9.67 13.96 5.88
N THR A 52 10.44 12.95 6.24
CA THR A 52 11.91 13.03 6.31
C THR A 52 12.58 12.77 4.97
N TYR A 53 11.79 12.57 3.91
CA TYR A 53 12.31 12.41 2.56
C TYR A 53 13.16 13.62 2.15
N PRO A 54 14.37 13.40 1.57
CA PRO A 54 15.29 14.47 1.23
C PRO A 54 14.65 15.55 0.34
N GLU A 55 14.86 16.80 0.70
CA GLU A 55 14.43 17.94 -0.10
C GLU A 55 15.49 18.26 -1.14
N LEU A 56 15.04 18.49 -2.37
CA LEU A 56 15.86 18.95 -3.49
C LEU A 56 15.53 20.43 -3.74
N ASP A 57 16.49 21.19 -4.26
CA ASP A 57 16.31 22.63 -4.57
C ASP A 57 15.23 22.89 -5.65
N HIS A 58 14.74 21.84 -6.29
CA HIS A 58 13.67 21.87 -7.27
C HIS A 58 12.61 20.82 -6.95
N TYR A 59 11.38 21.08 -7.37
CA TYR A 59 10.29 20.12 -7.23
C TYR A 59 10.56 18.88 -8.07
N THR A 60 10.48 17.71 -7.44
CA THR A 60 10.48 16.40 -8.09
C THR A 60 9.23 15.62 -7.69
N THR A 61 8.81 14.68 -8.55
CA THR A 61 7.69 13.79 -8.23
C THR A 61 8.08 12.68 -7.24
N THR A 62 9.39 12.46 -7.04
CA THR A 62 9.93 11.31 -6.31
C THR A 62 9.45 11.26 -4.86
N ARG A 63 9.38 12.39 -4.16
CA ARG A 63 8.82 12.47 -2.79
C ARG A 63 7.38 11.96 -2.75
N GLY A 64 6.58 12.41 -3.71
CA GLY A 64 5.19 12.01 -3.84
C GLY A 64 5.02 10.53 -4.17
N ASP A 65 5.91 9.99 -5.01
CA ASP A 65 5.93 8.57 -5.37
C ASP A 65 6.35 7.71 -4.18
N THR A 66 7.37 8.13 -3.41
CA THR A 66 7.75 7.46 -2.15
C THR A 66 6.61 7.50 -1.13
N THR A 67 5.95 8.65 -0.95
CA THR A 67 4.80 8.78 -0.04
C THR A 67 3.65 7.86 -0.45
N THR A 68 3.45 7.68 -1.76
CA THR A 68 2.45 6.76 -2.30
C THR A 68 2.76 5.32 -1.92
N ILE A 69 3.99 4.86 -2.13
CA ILE A 69 4.43 3.50 -1.79
C ILE A 69 4.33 3.25 -0.28
N LEU A 70 4.84 4.18 0.54
CA LEU A 70 4.78 4.10 2.00
C LEU A 70 3.34 4.11 2.52
N GLY A 71 2.47 4.95 1.94
CA GLY A 71 1.06 5.03 2.28
C GLY A 71 0.33 3.72 2.03
N VAL A 72 0.45 3.15 0.81
CA VAL A 72 -0.16 1.84 0.49
C VAL A 72 0.38 0.76 1.41
N GLY A 73 1.70 0.69 1.59
CA GLY A 73 2.34 -0.30 2.47
C GLY A 73 1.78 -0.25 3.89
N ALA A 74 1.72 0.94 4.50
CA ALA A 74 1.16 1.12 5.83
C ALA A 74 -0.32 0.71 5.90
N GLY A 75 -1.12 1.07 4.89
CA GLY A 75 -2.52 0.67 4.79
C GLY A 75 -2.69 -0.85 4.72
N CYS A 76 -1.87 -1.52 3.92
CA CYS A 76 -1.85 -2.99 3.84
C CYS A 76 -1.43 -3.62 5.18
N SER A 77 -0.37 -3.13 5.83
CA SER A 77 0.07 -3.64 7.14
C SER A 77 -1.03 -3.55 8.20
N VAL A 78 -1.75 -2.42 8.26
CA VAL A 78 -2.91 -2.28 9.17
C VAL A 78 -4.01 -3.27 8.79
N GLY A 79 -4.30 -3.43 7.50
CA GLY A 79 -5.34 -4.35 7.06
C GLY A 79 -5.02 -5.82 7.33
N TYR A 80 -3.76 -6.23 7.18
CA TYR A 80 -3.32 -7.59 7.55
C TYR A 80 -3.48 -7.84 9.05
N TRP A 81 -3.10 -6.86 9.88
CA TRP A 81 -3.34 -6.92 11.32
C TRP A 81 -4.83 -7.07 11.65
N VAL A 82 -5.70 -6.31 10.98
CA VAL A 82 -7.16 -6.41 11.17
C VAL A 82 -7.67 -7.80 10.76
N ASN A 83 -7.24 -8.31 9.60
CA ASN A 83 -7.65 -9.62 9.12
C ASN A 83 -7.25 -10.74 10.10
N GLU A 84 -6.04 -10.66 10.67
CA GLU A 84 -5.59 -11.60 11.70
C GLU A 84 -6.48 -11.54 12.95
N ARG A 85 -6.88 -10.33 13.38
CA ARG A 85 -7.82 -10.19 14.53
C ARG A 85 -9.21 -10.71 14.26
N LEU A 86 -9.63 -10.71 13.00
CA LEU A 86 -10.92 -11.23 12.58
C LEU A 86 -10.88 -12.74 12.28
N GLY A 87 -9.70 -13.37 12.32
CA GLY A 87 -9.51 -14.77 11.95
C GLY A 87 -9.71 -15.05 10.45
N GLU A 88 -9.59 -14.02 9.61
CA GLU A 88 -9.74 -14.10 8.15
C GLU A 88 -8.38 -14.34 7.45
N THR A 89 -7.44 -15.00 8.13
CA THR A 89 -6.14 -15.35 7.56
C THR A 89 -6.17 -16.75 6.95
N PHE A 90 -5.73 -16.84 5.70
CA PHE A 90 -5.63 -18.09 4.97
C PHE A 90 -4.18 -18.56 5.00
N GLU A 91 -3.88 -19.50 5.88
CA GLU A 91 -2.64 -20.26 5.79
C GLU A 91 -2.85 -21.41 4.81
N PRO A 92 -2.07 -21.49 3.71
CA PRO A 92 -2.18 -22.62 2.79
C PRO A 92 -1.80 -23.92 3.53
N GLN A 93 -2.81 -24.75 3.80
CA GLN A 93 -2.63 -26.06 4.40
C GLN A 93 -2.20 -27.08 3.33
N GLY A 94 -1.01 -27.67 3.49
CA GLY A 94 -0.54 -28.75 2.61
C GLY A 94 0.97 -28.75 2.36
N VAL A 95 1.43 -29.74 1.58
CA VAL A 95 2.83 -29.83 1.13
C VAL A 95 3.01 -28.91 -0.07
N LEU A 96 3.90 -27.92 0.05
CA LEU A 96 4.33 -27.09 -1.07
C LEU A 96 5.22 -27.90 -2.03
N PRO A 97 5.12 -27.71 -3.36
CA PRO A 97 4.30 -26.72 -4.06
C PRO A 97 2.84 -27.18 -4.29
N ILE A 98 1.89 -26.24 -4.14
CA ILE A 98 0.47 -26.49 -4.42
C ILE A 98 0.29 -26.74 -5.92
N PRO A 99 -0.36 -27.84 -6.34
CA PRO A 99 -0.60 -28.10 -7.76
C PRO A 99 -1.49 -27.01 -8.35
N LEU A 100 -1.01 -26.37 -9.42
CA LEU A 100 -1.76 -25.34 -10.13
C LEU A 100 -2.97 -25.96 -10.84
N PRO A 101 -4.19 -25.43 -10.65
CA PRO A 101 -5.36 -25.93 -11.35
C PRO A 101 -5.25 -25.67 -12.86
N ALA A 102 -5.89 -26.53 -13.66
CA ALA A 102 -5.91 -26.39 -15.11
C ALA A 102 -6.59 -25.06 -15.52
N LEU A 103 -6.02 -24.40 -16.53
CA LEU A 103 -6.54 -23.13 -17.04
C LEU A 103 -7.84 -23.37 -17.82
N THR A 104 -8.97 -23.23 -17.13
CA THR A 104 -10.31 -23.37 -17.72
C THR A 104 -10.88 -22.00 -18.11
N LEU A 105 -11.79 -21.98 -19.09
CA LEU A 105 -12.48 -20.75 -19.49
C LEU A 105 -13.28 -20.14 -18.31
N GLY A 106 -13.87 -20.99 -17.46
CA GLY A 106 -14.55 -20.57 -16.24
C GLY A 106 -13.59 -19.94 -15.22
N GLY A 107 -12.40 -20.52 -15.02
CA GLY A 107 -11.36 -19.94 -14.17
C GLY A 107 -10.88 -18.58 -14.68
N LEU A 108 -10.74 -18.42 -16.00
CA LEU A 108 -10.37 -17.14 -16.61
C LEU A 108 -11.46 -16.07 -16.42
N ALA A 109 -12.74 -16.44 -16.60
CA ALA A 109 -13.86 -15.54 -16.38
C ALA A 109 -14.00 -15.10 -14.91
N LEU A 110 -13.73 -16.02 -13.98
CA LEU A 110 -13.73 -15.72 -12.55
C LEU A 110 -12.57 -14.79 -12.18
N ALA A 111 -11.36 -15.07 -12.69
CA ALA A 111 -10.19 -14.23 -12.47
C ALA A 111 -10.37 -12.82 -13.06
N SER A 112 -10.94 -12.71 -14.26
CA SER A 112 -11.22 -11.40 -14.87
C SER A 112 -12.27 -10.63 -14.08
N SER A 113 -13.31 -11.30 -13.58
CA SER A 113 -14.34 -10.67 -12.73
C SER A 113 -13.74 -10.12 -11.43
N ARG A 114 -12.90 -10.91 -10.75
CA ARG A 114 -12.15 -10.45 -9.56
C ARG A 114 -11.29 -9.23 -9.85
N PHE A 115 -10.56 -9.26 -10.97
CA PHE A 115 -9.70 -8.16 -11.39
C PHE A 115 -10.51 -6.87 -11.61
N VAL A 116 -11.62 -6.95 -12.37
CA VAL A 116 -12.46 -5.78 -12.65
C VAL A 116 -13.05 -5.21 -11.36
N VAL A 117 -13.62 -6.05 -10.50
CA VAL A 117 -14.20 -5.63 -9.22
C VAL A 117 -13.14 -4.97 -8.32
N GLY A 118 -11.95 -5.58 -8.21
CA GLY A 118 -10.84 -5.02 -7.46
C GLY A 118 -10.41 -3.66 -7.99
N VAL A 119 -10.19 -3.53 -9.31
CA VAL A 119 -9.79 -2.26 -9.93
C VAL A 119 -10.84 -1.17 -9.69
N VAL A 120 -12.12 -1.49 -9.87
CA VAL A 120 -13.20 -0.52 -9.65
C VAL A 120 -13.21 -0.03 -8.20
N ALA A 121 -13.11 -0.94 -7.22
CA ALA A 121 -13.08 -0.59 -5.80
C ALA A 121 -11.88 0.31 -5.46
N LEU A 122 -10.69 -0.01 -5.98
CA LEU A 122 -9.48 0.78 -5.72
C LEU A 122 -9.50 2.15 -6.41
N VAL A 123 -9.97 2.23 -7.66
CA VAL A 123 -10.10 3.50 -8.39
C VAL A 123 -11.14 4.39 -7.73
N ALA A 124 -12.30 3.85 -7.35
CA ALA A 124 -13.32 4.60 -6.63
C ALA A 124 -12.79 5.16 -5.30
N THR A 125 -12.14 4.32 -4.50
CA THR A 125 -11.51 4.73 -3.23
C THR A 125 -10.49 5.83 -3.46
N ARG A 126 -9.64 5.70 -4.48
CA ARG A 126 -8.65 6.72 -4.83
C ARG A 126 -9.30 8.06 -5.15
N GLN A 127 -10.35 8.08 -5.97
CA GLN A 127 -10.99 9.33 -6.38
C GLN A 127 -11.68 10.03 -5.20
N ILE A 128 -12.41 9.26 -4.38
CA ILE A 128 -13.11 9.77 -3.20
C ILE A 128 -12.11 10.33 -2.20
N MET A 129 -11.11 9.52 -1.81
CA MET A 129 -10.16 9.90 -0.76
C MET A 129 -9.23 11.02 -1.20
N LYS A 130 -8.78 11.04 -2.46
CA LYS A 130 -7.97 12.14 -2.99
C LYS A 130 -8.74 13.45 -2.95
N THR A 131 -9.99 13.43 -3.43
CA THR A 131 -10.83 14.63 -3.50
C THR A 131 -11.15 15.14 -2.10
N ALA A 132 -11.57 14.25 -1.20
CA ALA A 132 -11.88 14.59 0.19
C ALA A 132 -10.65 15.13 0.92
N SER A 133 -9.52 14.42 0.88
CA SER A 133 -8.28 14.82 1.58
C SER A 133 -7.77 16.16 1.09
N LEU A 134 -7.78 16.38 -0.23
CA LEU A 134 -7.31 17.62 -0.82
C LEU A 134 -8.25 18.78 -0.49
N TRP A 135 -9.57 18.56 -0.54
CA TRP A 135 -10.54 19.59 -0.15
C TRP A 135 -10.39 20.00 1.32
N VAL A 136 -10.27 19.04 2.23
CA VAL A 136 -10.06 19.29 3.66
C VAL A 136 -8.77 20.08 3.90
N LEU A 137 -7.66 19.67 3.28
CA LEU A 137 -6.39 20.37 3.44
C LEU A 137 -6.39 21.77 2.83
N CYS A 138 -6.90 21.92 1.61
CA CYS A 138 -7.02 23.23 0.97
C CYS A 138 -7.90 24.18 1.80
N SER A 139 -9.00 23.68 2.37
CA SER A 139 -9.85 24.45 3.28
C SER A 139 -9.12 24.82 4.57
N TRP A 140 -8.33 23.90 5.15
CA TRP A 140 -7.58 24.15 6.37
C TRP A 140 -6.50 25.23 6.18
N TYR A 141 -5.78 25.18 5.06
CA TYR A 141 -4.73 26.15 4.74
C TYR A 141 -5.25 27.42 4.04
N GLY A 142 -6.56 27.51 3.79
CA GLY A 142 -7.18 28.66 3.11
C GLY A 142 -6.71 28.85 1.66
N VAL A 143 -6.27 27.78 0.99
CA VAL A 143 -5.73 27.85 -0.37
C VAL A 143 -6.72 27.25 -1.37
N SER A 144 -6.74 27.78 -2.59
CA SER A 144 -7.61 27.24 -3.63
C SER A 144 -7.21 25.81 -4.00
N VAL A 145 -8.21 24.97 -4.22
CA VAL A 145 -8.01 23.60 -4.70
C VAL A 145 -7.26 23.60 -6.03
N ASN A 146 -7.38 24.63 -6.88
CA ASN A 146 -6.77 24.64 -8.22
C ASN A 146 -5.34 25.18 -8.26
N ASP A 147 -4.80 25.65 -7.13
CA ASP A 147 -3.42 26.15 -7.05
C ASP A 147 -2.42 24.99 -7.05
N ILE A 148 -1.62 24.90 -8.12
CA ILE A 148 -0.63 23.84 -8.33
C ILE A 148 0.54 24.00 -7.35
N ASP A 149 0.97 25.23 -7.06
CA ASP A 149 2.13 25.47 -6.21
C ASP A 149 1.79 25.23 -4.74
N ALA A 150 0.55 25.53 -4.35
CA ALA A 150 0.02 25.13 -3.05
C ALA A 150 0.02 23.60 -2.87
N ARG A 151 -0.42 22.84 -3.87
CA ARG A 151 -0.43 21.36 -3.82
C ARG A 151 0.96 20.73 -3.75
N ARG A 152 2.00 21.45 -4.17
CA ARG A 152 3.41 21.02 -4.12
C ARG A 152 4.08 21.31 -2.78
N ARG A 153 3.47 22.12 -1.93
CA ARG A 153 3.98 22.36 -0.57
C ARG A 153 3.99 21.04 0.17
N LYS A 154 5.09 20.73 0.85
CA LYS A 154 5.30 19.48 1.58
C LYS A 154 4.17 19.19 2.58
N GLU A 155 3.71 20.24 3.25
CA GLU A 155 2.59 20.24 4.21
C GLU A 155 1.25 19.82 3.61
N ILE A 156 1.08 19.95 2.29
CA ILE A 156 -0.13 19.55 1.59
C ILE A 156 0.11 18.23 0.86
N GLU A 157 1.19 18.13 0.10
CA GLU A 157 1.49 16.99 -0.76
C GLU A 157 1.59 15.67 -0.01
N VAL A 158 2.37 15.64 1.06
CA VAL A 158 2.62 14.42 1.84
C VAL A 158 1.32 13.90 2.46
N PRO A 159 0.59 14.66 3.29
CA PRO A 159 -0.60 14.15 3.96
C PRO A 159 -1.73 13.76 3.01
N TYR A 160 -2.05 14.54 1.97
CA TYR A 160 -3.15 14.13 1.09
C TYR A 160 -2.81 12.84 0.33
N LYS A 161 -1.57 12.68 -0.14
CA LYS A 161 -1.13 11.45 -0.82
C LYS A 161 -1.12 10.29 0.17
N PHE A 162 -0.52 10.48 1.34
CA PHE A 162 -0.42 9.44 2.37
C PHE A 162 -1.81 8.92 2.74
N THR A 163 -2.74 9.78 3.14
CA THR A 163 -4.10 9.38 3.51
C THR A 163 -4.84 8.68 2.37
N THR A 164 -4.72 9.19 1.13
CA THR A 164 -5.35 8.56 -0.05
C THR A 164 -4.84 7.13 -0.24
N TYR A 165 -3.52 6.94 -0.20
CA TYR A 165 -2.90 5.66 -0.52
C TYR A 165 -2.94 4.66 0.64
N THR A 166 -2.91 5.12 1.88
CA THR A 166 -3.24 4.28 3.05
C THR A 166 -4.67 3.76 2.97
N SER A 167 -5.63 4.59 2.55
CA SER A 167 -7.01 4.15 2.36
C SER A 167 -7.13 3.09 1.26
N ILE A 168 -6.37 3.24 0.16
CA ILE A 168 -6.30 2.22 -0.91
C ILE A 168 -5.74 0.90 -0.36
N GLY A 169 -4.66 0.93 0.43
CA GLY A 169 -4.08 -0.27 1.03
C GLY A 169 -5.04 -0.99 1.98
N LEU A 170 -5.78 -0.23 2.80
CA LEU A 170 -6.82 -0.77 3.69
C LEU A 170 -7.99 -1.40 2.92
N VAL A 171 -8.50 -0.71 1.90
CA VAL A 171 -9.59 -1.22 1.06
C VAL A 171 -9.14 -2.48 0.32
N HIS A 172 -7.93 -2.49 -0.22
CA HIS A 172 -7.36 -3.65 -0.89
C HIS A 172 -7.29 -4.87 0.03
N SER A 173 -6.76 -4.70 1.23
CA SER A 173 -6.50 -5.81 2.17
C SER A 173 -7.77 -6.33 2.86
N ILE A 174 -8.78 -5.48 3.10
CA ILE A 174 -10.00 -5.85 3.82
C ILE A 174 -11.21 -5.94 2.89
N LEU A 175 -11.57 -4.82 2.25
CA LEU A 175 -12.87 -4.67 1.58
C LEU A 175 -12.95 -5.51 0.29
N VAL A 176 -11.88 -5.56 -0.50
CA VAL A 176 -11.88 -6.29 -1.78
C VAL A 176 -12.14 -7.79 -1.54
N ASN A 177 -11.53 -8.39 -0.53
CA ASN A 177 -11.76 -9.79 -0.20
C ASN A 177 -13.23 -10.03 0.22
N ARG A 178 -13.79 -9.15 1.05
CA ARG A 178 -15.20 -9.22 1.45
C ARG A 178 -16.16 -9.08 0.28
N LEU A 179 -15.85 -8.21 -0.68
CA LEU A 179 -16.63 -8.07 -1.92
C LEU A 179 -16.60 -9.38 -2.73
N PHE A 180 -15.48 -10.07 -2.80
CA PHE A 180 -15.41 -11.37 -3.48
C PHE A 180 -16.25 -12.44 -2.77
N ILE A 181 -16.24 -12.49 -1.43
CA ILE A 181 -17.11 -13.38 -0.66
C ILE A 181 -18.59 -13.10 -0.97
N VAL A 182 -19.01 -11.84 -0.86
CA VAL A 182 -20.42 -11.44 -1.02
C VAL A 182 -20.94 -11.68 -2.44
N LEU A 183 -20.08 -11.47 -3.45
CA LEU A 183 -20.43 -11.68 -4.85
C LEU A 183 -20.32 -13.15 -5.30
N GLY A 184 -19.94 -14.08 -4.40
CA GLY A 184 -19.75 -15.49 -4.72
C GLY A 184 -18.58 -15.72 -5.69
N LEU A 185 -17.57 -14.86 -5.63
CA LEU A 185 -16.42 -14.87 -6.53
C LEU A 185 -15.19 -15.55 -5.91
N LEU A 186 -15.29 -16.34 -4.83
CA LEU A 186 -14.14 -17.04 -4.20
C LEU A 186 -13.89 -18.44 -4.77
#